data_AF-A0A2U4EWZ6-F1
#
_entry.id   AF-A0A2U4EWZ6-F1
#
_cell.length_a   1.000
_cell.length_b   1.000
_cell.length_c   1.000
_cell.angle_alpha   90.00
_cell.angle_beta   90.00
_cell.angle_gamma   90.00
#
_symmetry.space_group_name_H-M   'P 1'
#
loop_
_entity.id
_entity.type
_entity.pdbx_description
1 polymer ?
#
loop_
_entity_poly.entity_id
_entity_poly.type
_entity_poly.pdbx_seq_one_letter_code
_entity_poly.pdbx_strand_id
1 'polypeptide(L)' 'MNFFYILNMVNNHDKLSKQNLIILIIGLIIFAVSFLFIAMVGQHPEGFMGFLAPFTMLVGIIVIVTGFLYKSNS' A
#
# COMPACT_ATOMS: atom_id res chain seq x y z
N MET A 1 11.29 32.91 -20.55
CA MET A 1 11.02 31.63 -19.86
C MET A 1 9.98 30.89 -20.70
N ASN A 2 10.35 29.75 -21.29
CA ASN A 2 9.57 29.11 -22.36
C ASN A 2 8.27 28.50 -21.82
N PHE A 3 7.12 28.78 -22.44
CA PHE A 3 5.81 28.20 -22.06
C PHE A 3 5.83 26.67 -22.03
N PHE A 4 6.59 26.06 -22.94
CA PHE A 4 6.88 24.61 -22.96
C PHE A 4 7.56 24.10 -21.68
N TYR A 5 8.41 24.90 -21.05
CA TYR A 5 9.13 24.53 -19.82
C TYR A 5 8.19 24.55 -18.60
N ILE A 6 7.22 25.47 -18.58
CA ILE A 6 6.17 25.54 -17.55
C ILE A 6 5.24 24.33 -17.66
N LEU A 7 4.81 23.97 -18.89
CA LEU A 7 4.04 22.75 -19.13
C LEU A 7 4.80 21.49 -18.71
N ASN A 8 6.11 21.44 -18.95
CA ASN A 8 6.92 20.28 -18.58
C ASN A 8 7.12 20.16 -17.06
N MET A 9 7.27 21.27 -16.33
CA MET A 9 7.26 21.26 -14.86
C MET A 9 5.91 20.83 -14.27
N VAL A 10 4.79 21.24 -14.88
CA VAL A 10 3.44 20.84 -14.47
C VAL A 10 3.16 19.34 -14.74
N ASN A 11 3.85 18.73 -15.71
CA ASN A 11 3.69 17.30 -16.02
C ASN A 11 4.62 16.37 -15.23
N ASN A 12 5.58 16.93 -14.49
CA ASN A 12 6.57 16.19 -13.71
C ASN A 12 6.20 16.12 -12.22
N HIS A 13 4.94 16.40 -11.88
CA HIS A 13 4.40 16.21 -10.55
C HIS A 13 4.38 14.72 -10.19
N ASP A 14 5.27 14.32 -9.29
CA ASP A 14 5.18 13.14 -8.40
C ASP A 14 4.51 11.90 -8.99
N LYS A 15 4.98 11.47 -10.17
CA LYS A 15 4.59 10.16 -10.70
C LYS A 15 5.19 9.07 -9.83
N LEU A 16 4.32 8.32 -9.14
CA LEU A 16 4.70 7.06 -8.49
C LEU A 16 5.40 6.18 -9.53
N SER A 17 6.62 5.73 -9.22
CA SER A 17 7.36 4.86 -10.12
C SER A 17 6.63 3.51 -10.26
N LYS A 18 6.98 2.75 -11.30
CA LYS A 18 6.43 1.39 -11.49
C LYS A 18 6.69 0.51 -10.28
N GLN A 19 7.83 0.69 -9.59
CA GLN A 19 8.17 -0.08 -8.38
C GLN A 19 7.26 0.28 -7.22
N ASN A 20 7.03 1.58 -6.99
CA ASN A 20 6.09 2.06 -5.97
C ASN A 20 4.69 1.49 -6.21
N LEU A 21 4.23 1.51 -7.46
CA LEU A 21 2.92 0.97 -7.84
C LEU A 21 2.80 -0.53 -7.51
N ILE A 22 3.84 -1.32 -7.79
CA ILE A 22 3.86 -2.75 -7.45
C ILE A 22 3.77 -2.96 -5.94
N ILE A 23 4.57 -2.24 -5.16
CA ILE A 23 4.55 -2.33 -3.69
C ILE A 23 3.16 -1.96 -3.15
N LEU A 24 2.54 -0.91 -3.70
CA LEU A 24 1.19 -0.50 -3.33
C LEU A 24 0.14 -1.57 -3.63
N ILE A 25 0.19 -2.21 -4.81
CA ILE A 25 -0.72 -3.30 -5.18
C ILE A 25 -0.57 -4.48 -4.21
N ILE A 26 0.67 -4.87 -3.88
CA ILE A 26 0.92 -5.94 -2.91
C ILE A 26 0.34 -5.57 -1.54
N GLY A 27 0.58 -4.35 -1.06
CA GLY A 27 0.05 -3.87 0.20
C GLY A 27 -1.49 -3.87 0.25
N LEU A 28 -2.14 -3.44 -0.84
CA LEU A 28 -3.60 -3.48 -0.97
C LEU A 28 -4.16 -4.90 -0.95
N ILE A 29 -3.48 -5.86 -1.61
CA ILE A 29 -3.88 -7.27 -1.58
C ILE A 29 -3.79 -7.83 -0.16
N ILE A 30 -2.67 -7.59 0.55
CA ILE A 30 -2.50 -8.02 1.94
C ILE A 30 -3.57 -7.40 2.84
N PHE A 31 -3.83 -6.11 2.67
CA PHE A 31 -4.86 -5.39 3.42
C PHE A 31 -6.26 -5.96 3.15
N ALA A 32 -6.62 -6.25 1.90
CA ALA A 32 -7.89 -6.89 1.55
C ALA A 32 -8.03 -8.30 2.15
N VAL A 33 -6.96 -9.09 2.10
CA VAL A 33 -6.92 -10.44 2.71
C VAL A 33 -7.07 -10.36 4.23
N SER A 34 -6.58 -9.31 4.89
CA SER A 34 -6.77 -9.13 6.33
C SER A 34 -8.25 -9.07 6.73
N PHE A 35 -9.12 -8.49 5.89
CA PHE A 35 -10.57 -8.50 6.16
C PHE A 35 -11.18 -9.90 6.05
N LEU A 36 -10.65 -10.76 5.18
CA LEU A 36 -11.07 -12.16 5.13
C LEU A 36 -10.71 -12.89 6.44
N PHE A 37 -9.50 -12.67 6.97
CA PHE A 37 -9.12 -13.20 8.27
C PHE A 37 -10.01 -12.67 9.40
N ILE A 38 -10.29 -11.36 9.42
CA ILE A 38 -11.20 -10.76 10.41
C ILE A 38 -12.60 -11.37 10.30
N ALA A 39 -13.12 -11.56 9.10
CA ALA A 39 -14.44 -12.17 8.88
C ALA A 39 -14.50 -13.62 9.38
N MET A 40 -13.44 -14.40 9.16
CA MET A 40 -13.34 -15.78 9.67
C MET A 40 -13.18 -15.81 11.19
N VAL A 41 -12.44 -14.86 11.77
CA VAL A 41 -12.22 -14.72 13.20
C VAL A 41 -13.47 -14.26 13.93
N GLY A 42 -14.31 -13.42 13.33
CA GLY A 42 -15.50 -12.85 13.98
C GLY A 42 -16.46 -13.88 14.56
N GLN A 43 -16.41 -15.14 14.10
CA GLN A 43 -17.19 -16.25 14.65
C GLN A 43 -16.54 -16.90 15.89
N HIS A 44 -15.21 -16.89 15.97
CA HIS A 44 -14.42 -17.42 17.08
C HIS A 44 -13.18 -16.52 17.28
N PRO A 45 -13.31 -15.42 18.06
CA PRO A 45 -12.25 -14.42 18.20
C PRO A 45 -11.02 -14.92 18.96
N GLU A 46 -11.10 -16.15 19.46
CA GLU A 46 -10.16 -16.74 20.41
C GLU A 46 -9.15 -17.62 19.66
N GLY A 47 -7.88 -17.53 20.04
CA GLY A 47 -6.81 -18.34 19.46
C GLY A 47 -6.01 -17.65 18.34
N PHE A 48 -5.22 -18.45 17.63
CA PHE A 48 -4.16 -17.96 16.74
C PHE A 48 -4.65 -17.06 15.60
N MET A 49 -5.80 -17.38 15.00
CA MET A 49 -6.41 -16.57 13.94
C MET A 49 -6.83 -15.18 14.45
N GLY A 50 -7.41 -15.10 15.65
CA GLY A 50 -7.82 -13.83 16.26
C GLY A 50 -6.65 -12.93 16.61
N PHE A 51 -5.52 -13.54 17.00
CA PHE A 51 -4.25 -12.83 17.11
C PHE A 51 -3.73 -12.38 15.73
N LEU A 52 -3.71 -13.26 14.73
CA LEU A 52 -3.08 -13.01 13.43
C LEU A 52 -3.77 -11.91 12.60
N ALA A 53 -5.10 -11.79 12.70
CA ALA A 53 -5.88 -10.84 11.91
C ALA A 53 -5.40 -9.37 12.02
N PRO A 54 -5.27 -8.76 13.22
CA PRO A 54 -4.72 -7.40 13.34
C PRO A 54 -3.27 -7.26 12.86
N PHE A 55 -2.41 -8.29 13.00
CA PHE A 55 -1.05 -8.23 12.47
C PHE A 55 -1.02 -8.23 10.94
N THR A 56 -1.86 -9.02 10.29
CA THR A 56 -1.95 -9.01 8.82
C THR A 56 -2.43 -7.66 8.30
N MET A 57 -3.35 -7.01 9.01
CA MET A 57 -3.77 -5.63 8.71
C MET A 57 -2.61 -4.64 8.89
N LEU A 58 -1.88 -4.72 10.00
CA LEU A 58 -0.71 -3.87 10.27
C LEU A 58 0.35 -4.02 9.17
N VAL A 59 0.68 -5.24 8.77
CA VAL A 59 1.63 -5.52 7.68
C VAL A 59 1.15 -4.90 6.37
N GLY A 60 -0.14 -5.06 6.03
CA GLY A 60 -0.73 -4.42 4.84
C GLY A 60 -0.56 -2.90 4.84
N ILE A 61 -0.87 -2.24 5.96
CA ILE A 61 -0.71 -0.79 6.12
C ILE A 61 0.77 -0.38 5.97
N ILE A 62 1.70 -1.09 6.62
CA ILE A 62 3.13 -0.80 6.54
C ILE A 62 3.62 -0.91 5.09
N VAL A 63 3.19 -1.95 4.35
CA VAL A 63 3.57 -2.12 2.95
C VAL A 63 3.00 -1.01 2.07
N ILE A 64 1.75 -0.59 2.30
CA ILE A 64 1.14 0.55 1.58
C ILE A 64 1.93 1.84 1.85
N VAL A 65 2.20 2.15 3.12
CA VAL A 65 3.00 3.32 3.52
C VAL A 65 4.38 3.27 2.90
N THR A 66 5.02 2.10 2.90
CA THR A 66 6.30 1.89 2.24
C THR A 66 6.20 2.14 0.75
N GLY A 67 5.15 1.69 0.07
CA GLY A 67 4.95 1.93 -1.37
C GLY A 67 4.81 3.42 -1.72
N PHE A 68 4.21 4.22 -0.85
CA PHE A 68 4.16 5.68 -1.02
C PHE A 68 5.50 6.36 -0.73
N LEU A 69 6.21 5.91 0.31
CA LEU A 69 7.47 6.53 0.75
C LEU A 69 8.70 5.99 0.03
N TYR A 70 8.58 4.88 -0.70
CA TYR A 70 9.69 4.25 -1.38
C TYR A 70 10.25 5.20 -2.42
N LYS A 71 11.44 5.74 -2.16
CA LYS A 71 12.14 6.56 -3.14
C LYS A 71 12.79 5.64 -4.15
N SER A 72 12.01 5.28 -5.17
CA SER A 72 12.53 4.60 -6.34
C SER A 72 13.56 5.52 -7.01
N ASN A 73 14.82 5.09 -7.04
CA ASN A 73 15.82 5.72 -7.89
C ASN A 73 15.37 5.45 -9.33
N SER A 74 14.65 6.42 -9.89
CA SER A 74 14.22 6.41 -11.29
C SER A 74 15.33 6.87 -12.22
#